data_AF-A0A8R1J269-F1
#
_entry.id   AF-A0A8R1J269-F1
#
_cell.length_a   1.000
_cell.length_b   1.000
_cell.length_c   1.000
_cell.angle_alpha   90.00
_cell.angle_beta   90.00
_cell.angle_gamma   90.00
#
_symmetry.space_group_name_H-M   'P 1'
#
loop_
_entity.id
_entity.type
_entity.pdbx_description
1 polymer ?
#
loop_
_entity_poly.entity_id
_entity_poly.type
_entity_poly.pdbx_seq_one_letter_code
_entity_poly.pdbx_strand_id
1 'polypeptide(L)'
;MARRKEREMIVEIAALEKSFKIIGANIRSMEHVAAILSKFADKKVDSAGRDEIACQAEFCLFRDKAMKKASFFNGTKIDCHDCYLSMHAVCAGIWRAEEWQLTHDVDQTFSCLKCSGCSGSVSCMKKAMGTIGSLKRREIEEKKEIEQRRREKEEYVTSGPTRSSLEKVWKKYGADVCAFKQTFCGNHVYKLLHTRAINEYMLVFPPTPNRDRIRDLLLALGDVMKLCVSSALTEYEMDELEDGIVIFSS
;
A
#
# COMPACT_ATOMS: atom_id res chain seq x y z
N MET A 1 17.58 -14.29 -7.56
CA MET A 1 17.77 -12.95 -6.93
C MET A 1 16.71 -11.94 -7.36
N ALA A 2 16.37 -11.80 -8.65
CA ALA A 2 15.41 -10.77 -9.11
C ALA A 2 13.98 -10.89 -8.49
N ARG A 3 13.39 -12.09 -8.47
CA ARG A 3 12.08 -12.33 -7.84
C ARG A 3 12.05 -12.10 -6.32
N ARG A 4 13.20 -12.20 -5.66
CA ARG A 4 13.32 -11.95 -4.21
C ARG A 4 13.24 -10.45 -3.94
N LYS A 5 13.99 -9.65 -4.68
CA LYS A 5 13.99 -8.18 -4.56
C LYS A 5 12.63 -7.59 -4.92
N GLU A 6 12.00 -8.04 -6.00
CA GLU A 6 10.65 -7.58 -6.36
C GLU A 6 9.62 -7.91 -5.27
N ARG A 7 9.70 -9.11 -4.68
CA ARG A 7 8.82 -9.50 -3.58
C ARG A 7 9.08 -8.67 -2.32
N GLU A 8 10.33 -8.37 -2.00
CA GLU A 8 10.71 -7.47 -0.89
C GLU A 8 10.08 -6.08 -1.11
N MET A 9 10.19 -5.51 -2.31
CA MET A 9 9.56 -4.22 -2.66
C MET A 9 8.03 -4.25 -2.53
N ILE A 10 7.37 -5.34 -2.93
CA ILE A 10 5.92 -5.51 -2.77
C ILE A 10 5.53 -5.53 -1.28
N VAL A 11 6.31 -6.24 -0.45
CA VAL A 11 6.07 -6.32 1.00
C VAL A 11 6.27 -4.96 1.66
N GLU A 12 7.32 -4.21 1.29
CA GLU A 12 7.57 -2.85 1.78
C GLU A 12 6.42 -1.90 1.43
N ILE A 13 5.96 -1.90 0.18
CA ILE A 13 4.82 -1.07 -0.26
C ILE A 13 3.56 -1.44 0.55
N ALA A 14 3.29 -2.73 0.73
CA ALA A 14 2.12 -3.18 1.48
C ALA A 14 2.18 -2.78 2.98
N ALA A 15 3.37 -2.79 3.58
CA ALA A 15 3.58 -2.34 4.95
C ALA A 15 3.31 -0.83 5.09
N LEU A 16 3.82 -0.02 4.15
CA LEU A 16 3.56 1.42 4.10
C LEU A 16 2.07 1.72 3.90
N GLU A 17 1.39 1.02 3.00
CA GLU A 17 -0.05 1.18 2.78
C GLU A 17 -0.88 0.82 4.03
N LYS A 18 -0.43 -0.18 4.80
CA LYS A 18 -1.05 -0.51 6.09
C LYS A 18 -0.86 0.62 7.10
N SER A 19 0.35 1.17 7.22
CA SER A 19 0.63 2.34 8.07
C SER A 19 -0.25 3.53 7.68
N PHE A 20 -0.33 3.84 6.39
CA PHE A 20 -1.13 4.94 5.86
C PHE A 20 -2.62 4.83 6.24
N LYS A 21 -3.19 3.61 6.13
CA LYS A 21 -4.57 3.35 6.56
C LYS A 21 -4.78 3.60 8.05
N ILE A 22 -3.81 3.22 8.88
CA ILE A 22 -3.84 3.46 10.34
C ILE A 22 -3.81 4.96 10.63
N ILE A 23 -2.92 5.72 9.99
CA ILE A 23 -2.85 7.18 10.15
C ILE A 23 -4.19 7.83 9.79
N GLY A 24 -4.78 7.46 8.65
CA GLY A 24 -6.09 7.99 8.24
C GLY A 24 -7.21 7.69 9.24
N ALA A 25 -7.22 6.49 9.84
CA ALA A 25 -8.17 6.14 10.90
C ALA A 25 -7.93 6.93 12.20
N ASN A 26 -6.67 7.16 12.57
CA ASN A 26 -6.28 7.98 13.71
C ASN A 26 -6.72 9.45 13.51
N ILE A 27 -6.54 10.01 12.31
CA ILE A 27 -6.97 11.39 11.98
C ILE A 27 -8.47 11.55 12.19
N ARG A 28 -9.30 10.68 11.58
CA ARG A 28 -10.76 10.75 11.71
C ARG A 28 -11.23 10.64 13.16
N SER A 29 -10.61 9.74 13.92
CA SER A 29 -10.93 9.57 15.34
C SER A 29 -10.53 10.80 16.16
N MET A 30 -9.39 11.43 15.84
CA MET A 30 -8.96 12.66 16.49
C MET A 30 -9.82 13.87 16.14
N GLU A 31 -10.38 13.95 14.93
CA GLU A 31 -11.35 14.99 14.57
C GLU A 31 -12.62 14.89 15.44
N HIS A 32 -13.05 13.67 15.81
CA HIS A 32 -14.10 13.49 16.80
C HIS A 32 -13.68 13.91 18.21
N VAL A 33 -12.45 13.60 18.64
CA VAL A 33 -11.91 14.07 19.93
C VAL A 33 -11.93 15.60 20.01
N ALA A 34 -11.42 16.28 18.98
CA ALA A 34 -11.41 17.74 18.92
C ALA A 34 -12.84 18.33 18.97
N ALA A 35 -13.78 17.73 18.24
CA ALA A 35 -15.19 18.14 18.26
C ALA A 35 -15.83 17.98 19.64
N ILE A 36 -15.52 16.89 20.36
CA ILE A 36 -16.03 16.65 21.72
C ILE A 36 -15.43 17.69 22.70
N LEU A 37 -14.13 17.94 22.63
CA LEU A 37 -13.47 18.96 23.44
C LEU A 37 -14.06 20.36 23.21
N SER A 38 -14.50 20.67 21.98
CA SER A 38 -15.22 21.91 21.67
C SER A 38 -16.56 22.01 22.39
N LYS A 39 -17.33 20.91 22.46
CA LYS A 39 -18.58 20.89 23.21
C LYS A 39 -18.39 21.07 24.71
N PHE A 40 -17.28 20.59 25.27
CA PHE A 40 -16.92 20.88 26.66
C PHE A 40 -16.64 22.36 26.90
N ALA A 41 -15.97 23.05 25.95
CA ALA A 41 -15.79 24.51 26.02
C ALA A 41 -17.14 25.26 25.99
N ASP A 42 -18.08 24.78 25.18
CA ASP A 42 -19.44 25.32 25.08
C ASP A 42 -20.38 24.91 26.24
N LYS A 43 -19.90 24.12 27.22
CA LYS A 43 -20.73 23.51 28.28
C LYS A 43 -21.91 22.67 27.76
N LYS A 44 -21.78 22.09 26.57
CA LYS A 44 -22.77 21.19 25.95
C LYS A 44 -22.61 19.72 26.37
N VAL A 45 -21.57 19.43 27.14
CA VAL A 45 -21.30 18.13 27.78
C VAL A 45 -20.92 18.42 29.22
N ASP A 46 -21.45 17.63 30.16
CA ASP A 46 -21.18 17.83 31.58
C ASP A 46 -19.71 17.56 31.91
N SER A 47 -19.03 18.61 32.36
CA SER A 47 -17.64 18.62 32.80
C SER A 47 -17.53 18.34 34.31
N ALA A 48 -18.24 17.36 34.87
CA ALA A 48 -17.98 16.80 36.21
C ALA A 48 -18.93 15.65 36.57
N GLY A 49 -18.44 14.75 37.44
CA GLY A 49 -19.14 13.63 38.05
C GLY A 49 -18.12 12.52 38.31
N ARG A 50 -17.29 12.71 39.36
CA ARG A 50 -16.30 11.74 39.84
C ARG A 50 -17.05 10.60 40.52
N ASP A 51 -17.59 9.68 39.74
CA ASP A 51 -17.87 8.35 40.29
C ASP A 51 -16.51 7.65 40.45
N GLU A 52 -16.24 7.11 41.64
CA GLU A 52 -14.97 6.44 42.00
C GLU A 52 -14.66 5.23 41.11
N ILE A 53 -15.63 4.77 40.30
CA ILE A 53 -15.52 3.64 39.36
C ILE A 53 -15.38 4.14 37.90
N ALA A 54 -15.65 5.42 37.62
CA ALA A 54 -15.63 6.03 36.29
C ALA A 54 -14.27 6.67 35.93
N CYS A 55 -14.11 7.11 34.68
CA CYS A 55 -12.93 7.86 34.23
C CYS A 55 -12.80 9.19 34.98
N GLN A 56 -11.66 9.40 35.64
CA GLN A 56 -11.39 10.55 36.51
C GLN A 56 -10.69 11.73 35.79
N ALA A 57 -10.62 11.70 34.45
CA ALA A 57 -10.09 12.81 33.66
C ALA A 57 -10.97 14.07 33.78
N GLU A 58 -10.35 15.25 33.65
CA GLU A 58 -11.05 16.55 33.61
C GLU A 58 -12.13 16.58 32.52
N PHE A 59 -11.84 15.95 31.37
CA PHE A 59 -12.77 15.80 30.24
C PHE A 59 -12.87 14.33 29.84
N CYS A 60 -13.88 13.63 30.36
CA CYS A 60 -14.16 12.26 29.93
C CYS A 60 -14.86 12.26 28.55
N LEU A 61 -14.11 11.98 27.49
CA LEU A 61 -14.58 11.99 26.10
C LEU A 61 -15.71 10.97 25.84
N PHE A 62 -15.76 9.88 26.60
CA PHE A 62 -16.81 8.85 26.51
C PHE A 62 -18.19 9.29 27.01
N ARG A 63 -18.29 10.46 27.65
CA ARG A 63 -19.59 11.06 27.99
C ARG A 63 -20.34 11.55 26.76
N ASP A 64 -19.64 11.86 25.67
CA ASP A 64 -20.28 12.24 24.42
C ASP A 64 -20.49 11.02 23.51
N LYS A 65 -21.72 10.84 23.03
CA LYS A 65 -22.10 9.77 22.10
C LYS A 65 -21.29 9.76 20.80
N ALA A 66 -20.71 10.89 20.38
CA ALA A 66 -19.84 10.98 19.22
C ALA A 66 -18.55 10.16 19.37
N MET A 67 -18.13 9.86 20.61
CA MET A 67 -16.95 9.03 20.87
C MET A 67 -17.10 7.63 20.26
N LYS A 68 -18.33 7.11 20.10
CA LYS A 68 -18.59 5.84 19.40
C LYS A 68 -18.14 5.85 17.93
N LYS A 69 -17.96 7.02 17.32
CA LYS A 69 -17.48 7.18 15.95
C LYS A 69 -15.95 7.24 15.86
N ALA A 70 -15.26 7.44 16.98
CA ALA A 70 -13.80 7.49 17.07
C ALA A 70 -13.23 6.07 17.22
N SER A 71 -13.42 5.22 16.20
CA SER A 71 -13.15 3.78 16.23
C SER A 71 -11.70 3.39 16.54
N PHE A 72 -10.76 4.32 16.41
CA PHE A 72 -9.36 4.11 16.77
C PHE A 72 -9.15 3.96 18.29
N PHE A 73 -10.02 4.59 19.09
CA PHE A 73 -9.91 4.62 20.53
C PHE A 73 -10.95 3.71 21.18
N ASN A 74 -10.57 3.03 22.25
CA ASN A 74 -11.47 2.20 23.06
C ASN A 74 -11.44 2.65 24.53
N GLY A 75 -12.16 1.93 25.38
CA GLY A 75 -12.26 2.22 26.81
C GLY A 75 -11.05 1.79 27.65
N THR A 76 -9.88 1.51 27.07
CA THR A 76 -8.66 1.18 27.84
C THR A 76 -8.40 2.27 28.87
N LYS A 77 -8.29 1.85 30.14
CA LYS A 77 -7.93 2.72 31.27
C LYS A 77 -6.45 2.59 31.58
N ILE A 78 -5.88 3.69 32.05
CA ILE A 78 -4.51 3.81 32.54
C ILE A 78 -4.52 4.71 33.78
N ASP A 79 -3.51 4.55 34.62
CA ASP A 79 -3.33 5.37 35.80
C ASP A 79 -2.23 6.39 35.54
N CYS A 80 -2.52 7.65 35.88
CA CYS A 80 -1.53 8.72 35.76
C CYS A 80 -0.46 8.55 36.85
N HIS A 81 0.81 8.56 36.47
CA HIS A 81 1.94 8.43 37.41
C HIS A 81 1.97 9.57 38.44
N ASP A 82 1.63 10.79 38.05
CA ASP A 82 1.79 11.97 38.91
C ASP A 82 0.63 12.18 39.90
N CYS A 83 -0.60 11.82 39.49
CA CYS A 83 -1.80 12.09 40.30
C CYS A 83 -2.56 10.83 40.70
N TYR A 84 -2.10 9.65 40.26
CA TYR A 84 -2.66 8.34 40.58
C TYR A 84 -4.14 8.17 40.21
N LEU A 85 -4.67 9.06 39.37
CA LEU A 85 -6.06 8.99 38.90
C LEU A 85 -6.17 8.04 37.70
N SER A 86 -7.21 7.21 37.72
CA SER A 86 -7.53 6.25 36.67
C SER A 86 -8.42 6.89 35.61
N MET A 87 -7.99 6.84 34.35
CA MET A 87 -8.68 7.49 33.24
C MET A 87 -8.54 6.70 31.95
N HIS A 88 -9.45 6.91 31.00
CA HIS A 88 -9.27 6.35 29.67
C HIS A 88 -8.01 6.93 29.02
N ALA A 89 -7.20 6.11 28.37
CA ALA A 89 -5.95 6.52 27.71
C ALA A 89 -6.15 7.75 26.79
N VAL A 90 -7.24 7.77 26.03
CA VAL A 90 -7.58 8.90 25.14
C VAL A 90 -7.97 10.18 25.90
N CYS A 91 -8.62 10.05 27.06
CA CYS A 91 -8.94 11.19 27.93
C CYS A 91 -7.68 11.72 28.64
N ALA A 92 -6.71 10.82 28.82
CA ALA A 92 -5.41 11.10 29.38
C ALA A 92 -4.51 11.87 28.40
N GLY A 93 -4.74 11.78 27.10
CA GLY A 93 -3.98 12.46 26.05
C GLY A 93 -3.17 11.54 25.14
N ILE A 94 -3.33 10.22 25.26
CA ILE A 94 -2.70 9.23 24.39
C ILE A 94 -3.47 9.19 23.07
N TRP A 95 -2.92 9.83 22.05
CA TRP A 95 -3.64 10.13 20.82
C TRP A 95 -2.96 9.61 19.56
N ARG A 96 -1.70 9.19 19.67
CA ARG A 96 -0.95 8.59 18.57
C ARG A 96 -0.98 7.07 18.68
N ALA A 97 -0.92 6.40 17.53
CA ALA A 97 -0.89 4.95 17.45
C ALA A 97 0.29 4.33 18.21
N GLU A 98 1.45 4.97 18.16
CA GLU A 98 2.67 4.49 18.81
C GLU A 98 2.53 4.57 20.34
N GLU A 99 1.98 5.66 20.86
CA GLU A 99 1.71 5.85 22.29
C GLU A 99 0.63 4.88 22.78
N TRP A 100 -0.37 4.58 21.92
CA TRP A 100 -1.47 3.68 22.26
C TRP A 100 -0.98 2.24 22.50
N GLN A 101 0.00 1.77 21.73
CA GLN A 101 0.59 0.45 21.90
C GLN A 101 1.30 0.29 23.25
N LEU A 102 1.81 1.39 23.80
CA LEU A 102 2.52 1.42 25.08
C LEU A 102 1.59 1.39 26.30
N THR A 103 0.27 1.51 26.10
CA THR A 103 -0.70 1.46 27.22
C THR A 103 -0.76 0.13 27.96
N HIS A 104 -0.15 -0.92 27.39
CA HIS A 104 -0.05 -2.25 27.98
C HIS A 104 1.33 -2.54 28.58
N ASP A 105 2.27 -1.60 28.48
CA ASP A 105 3.63 -1.75 28.99
C ASP A 105 3.69 -1.23 30.43
N VAL A 106 4.07 -2.11 31.37
CA VAL A 106 4.15 -1.79 32.80
C VAL A 106 5.34 -0.90 33.15
N ASP A 107 6.35 -0.83 32.28
CA ASP A 107 7.55 -0.02 32.50
C ASP A 107 7.37 1.42 32.00
N GLN A 108 6.27 1.71 31.28
CA GLN A 108 5.99 3.04 30.75
C GLN A 108 5.18 3.89 31.73
N THR A 109 5.79 4.96 32.20
CA THR A 109 5.10 5.96 33.02
C THR A 109 4.33 6.93 32.14
N PHE A 110 3.09 7.24 32.54
CA PHE A 110 2.24 8.15 31.79
C PHE A 110 1.74 9.31 32.66
N SER A 111 1.81 10.54 32.12
CA SER A 111 1.29 11.75 32.76
C SER A 111 0.05 12.26 32.03
N CYS A 112 -1.06 12.40 32.74
CA CYS A 112 -2.31 12.91 32.15
C CYS A 112 -2.17 14.34 31.60
N LEU A 113 -3.11 14.76 30.74
CA LEU A 113 -3.17 16.12 30.20
C LEU A 113 -2.99 17.18 31.28
N LYS A 114 -3.71 17.05 32.40
CA LYS A 114 -3.65 18.01 33.51
C LYS A 114 -2.25 18.09 34.12
N CYS A 115 -1.63 16.96 34.46
CA CYS A 115 -0.28 16.92 35.03
C CYS A 115 0.80 17.35 34.03
N SER A 116 0.55 17.16 32.74
CA SER A 116 1.39 17.65 31.64
C SER A 116 1.19 19.15 31.34
N GLY A 117 0.53 19.92 32.23
CA GLY A 117 0.28 21.35 32.05
C GLY A 117 -0.82 21.71 31.03
N CYS A 118 -1.58 20.72 30.55
CA CYS A 118 -2.69 20.89 29.62
C CYS A 118 -4.02 20.78 30.39
N SER A 119 -4.40 21.87 31.06
CA SER A 119 -5.68 21.99 31.78
C SER A 119 -6.68 22.83 30.99
N GLY A 120 -7.97 22.54 31.15
CA GLY A 120 -9.03 23.24 30.44
C GLY A 120 -9.25 22.77 28.99
N SER A 121 -10.50 22.84 28.54
CA SER A 121 -10.94 22.27 27.25
C SER A 121 -10.29 22.95 26.05
N VAL A 122 -10.05 24.26 26.12
CA VAL A 122 -9.37 25.04 25.07
C VAL A 122 -7.91 24.60 24.88
N SER A 123 -7.17 24.38 25.97
CA SER A 123 -5.79 23.89 25.91
C SER A 123 -5.72 22.48 25.33
N CYS A 124 -6.60 21.59 25.81
CA CYS A 124 -6.74 20.23 25.30
C CYS A 124 -7.09 20.22 23.81
N MET A 125 -8.00 21.10 23.38
CA MET A 125 -8.38 21.24 21.96
C MET A 125 -7.19 21.72 21.12
N LYS A 126 -6.44 22.73 21.57
CA LYS A 126 -5.25 23.21 20.86
C LYS A 126 -4.24 22.08 20.68
N LYS A 127 -4.01 21.26 21.74
CA LYS A 127 -3.15 20.07 21.66
C LYS A 127 -3.70 19.06 20.66
N ALA A 128 -5.00 18.77 20.68
CA ALA A 128 -5.64 17.83 19.76
C ALA A 128 -5.51 18.27 18.31
N MET A 129 -5.73 19.56 18.02
CA MET A 129 -5.53 20.15 16.70
C MET A 129 -4.06 20.09 16.25
N GLY A 130 -3.11 20.32 17.18
CA GLY A 130 -1.69 20.12 16.91
C GLY A 130 -1.35 18.67 16.54
N THR A 131 -1.94 17.70 17.24
CA THR A 131 -1.80 16.27 16.92
C THR A 131 -2.38 15.95 15.55
N ILE A 132 -3.60 16.41 15.23
CA ILE A 132 -4.22 16.26 13.89
C ILE A 132 -3.30 16.85 12.82
N GLY A 133 -2.77 18.05 13.02
CA GLY A 133 -1.84 18.68 12.09
C GLY A 133 -0.57 17.85 11.87
N SER A 134 -0.01 17.27 12.94
CA SER A 134 1.15 16.38 12.83
C SER A 134 0.83 15.08 12.09
N LEU A 135 -0.35 14.50 12.31
CA LEU A 135 -0.81 13.30 11.61
C LEU A 135 -1.06 13.56 10.13
N LYS A 136 -1.69 14.69 9.77
CA LYS A 136 -1.89 15.11 8.36
C LYS A 136 -0.57 15.33 7.64
N ARG A 137 0.45 15.88 8.30
CA ARG A 137 1.80 15.98 7.73
C ARG A 137 2.42 14.60 7.48
N ARG A 138 2.30 13.68 8.45
CA ARG A 138 2.78 12.29 8.30
C ARG A 138 2.04 11.56 7.17
N GLU A 139 0.73 11.74 7.06
CA GLU A 139 -0.09 11.16 5.99
C GLU A 139 0.40 11.60 4.59
N ILE A 140 0.70 12.90 4.42
CA ILE A 140 1.26 13.43 3.17
C ILE A 140 2.63 12.80 2.87
N GLU A 141 3.50 12.68 3.87
CA GLU A 141 4.83 12.12 3.69
C GLU A 141 4.80 10.63 3.34
N GLU A 142 4.02 9.83 4.08
CA GLU A 142 3.84 8.41 3.76
C GLU A 142 3.24 8.20 2.37
N LYS A 143 2.31 9.06 1.94
CA LYS A 143 1.76 8.99 0.58
C LYS A 143 2.84 9.20 -0.48
N LYS A 144 3.73 10.19 -0.29
CA LYS A 144 4.85 10.43 -1.20
C LYS A 144 5.81 9.25 -1.24
N GLU A 145 6.12 8.66 -0.08
CA GLU A 145 6.97 7.47 0.02
C GLU A 145 6.35 6.28 -0.72
N ILE A 146 5.05 6.02 -0.54
CA ILE A 146 4.33 4.95 -1.27
C ILE A 146 4.43 5.18 -2.79
N GLU A 147 4.17 6.41 -3.25
CA GLU A 147 4.26 6.75 -4.68
C GLU A 147 5.69 6.58 -5.22
N GLN A 148 6.70 6.97 -4.43
CA GLN A 148 8.10 6.80 -4.78
C GLN A 148 8.48 5.32 -4.89
N ARG A 149 8.14 4.49 -3.89
CA ARG A 149 8.42 3.04 -3.93
C ARG A 149 7.70 2.33 -5.08
N ARG A 150 6.49 2.77 -5.43
CA ARG A 150 5.78 2.27 -6.62
C ARG A 150 6.53 2.60 -7.90
N ARG A 151 7.06 3.82 -8.04
CA ARG A 151 7.90 4.21 -9.19
C ARG A 151 9.18 3.38 -9.25
N GLU A 152 9.88 3.19 -8.14
CA GLU A 152 11.10 2.37 -8.08
C GLU A 152 10.83 0.92 -8.45
N LYS A 153 9.69 0.35 -8.01
CA LYS A 153 9.27 -0.99 -8.40
C LYS A 153 9.01 -1.05 -9.91
N GLU A 154 8.28 -0.07 -10.46
CA GLU A 154 7.99 0.00 -11.90
C GLU A 154 9.29 0.12 -12.72
N GLU A 155 10.21 0.98 -12.29
CA GLU A 155 11.54 1.10 -12.90
C GLU A 155 12.32 -0.22 -12.83
N TYR A 156 12.29 -0.90 -11.69
CA TYR A 156 12.93 -2.20 -11.53
C TYR A 156 12.33 -3.27 -12.46
N VAL A 157 11.02 -3.25 -12.70
CA VAL A 157 10.34 -4.18 -13.62
C VAL A 157 10.65 -3.83 -15.08
N THR A 158 10.63 -2.54 -15.42
CA THR A 158 10.77 -2.05 -16.80
C THR A 158 12.22 -1.96 -17.29
N SER A 159 13.19 -1.74 -16.40
CA SER A 159 14.61 -1.55 -16.73
C SER A 159 15.55 -2.51 -16.00
N GLY A 160 15.02 -3.46 -15.24
CA GLY A 160 15.81 -4.40 -14.44
C GLY A 160 16.60 -5.44 -15.25
N PRO A 161 17.37 -6.30 -14.55
CA PRO A 161 18.27 -7.29 -15.17
C PRO A 161 17.58 -8.23 -16.16
N THR A 162 16.29 -8.53 -15.92
CA THR A 162 15.46 -9.34 -16.81
C THR A 162 15.21 -8.63 -18.13
N ARG A 163 14.86 -7.33 -18.12
CA ARG A 163 14.71 -6.53 -19.34
C ARG A 163 16.02 -6.47 -20.11
N SER A 164 17.13 -6.15 -19.44
CA SER A 164 18.44 -6.09 -20.10
C SER A 164 18.84 -7.44 -20.71
N SER A 165 18.47 -8.55 -20.08
CA SER A 165 18.72 -9.90 -20.60
C SER A 165 17.83 -10.21 -21.81
N LEU A 166 16.55 -9.81 -21.79
CA LEU A 166 15.65 -9.91 -22.94
C LEU A 166 16.15 -9.08 -24.12
N GLU A 167 16.53 -7.82 -23.89
CA GLU A 167 17.03 -6.92 -24.93
C GLU A 167 18.31 -7.44 -25.59
N LYS A 168 19.20 -8.09 -24.83
CA LYS A 168 20.37 -8.77 -25.39
C LYS A 168 19.98 -9.88 -26.36
N VAL A 169 19.00 -10.71 -25.98
CA VAL A 169 18.52 -11.81 -26.84
C VAL A 169 17.79 -11.24 -28.07
N TRP A 170 16.91 -10.24 -27.90
CA TRP A 170 16.19 -9.64 -29.02
C TRP A 170 17.13 -8.96 -30.02
N LYS A 171 18.16 -8.25 -29.52
CA LYS A 171 19.20 -7.67 -30.36
C LYS A 171 19.99 -8.72 -31.14
N LYS A 172 20.32 -9.86 -30.52
CA LYS A 172 20.95 -11.01 -31.19
C LYS A 172 20.14 -11.50 -32.39
N TYR A 173 18.80 -11.48 -32.28
CA TYR A 173 17.89 -11.87 -33.36
C TYR A 173 17.51 -10.72 -34.31
N GLY A 174 18.17 -9.56 -34.21
CA GLY A 174 17.96 -8.43 -35.11
C GLY A 174 16.64 -7.70 -34.88
N ALA A 175 16.12 -7.74 -33.65
CA ALA A 175 15.02 -6.94 -33.14
C ALA A 175 15.54 -5.91 -32.12
N ASP A 176 16.31 -4.94 -32.61
CA ASP A 176 16.82 -3.84 -31.78
C ASP A 176 15.74 -2.77 -31.64
N VAL A 177 15.30 -2.49 -30.40
CA VAL A 177 14.30 -1.46 -30.14
C VAL A 177 15.00 -0.11 -30.21
N CYS A 178 14.74 0.65 -31.28
CA CYS A 178 15.27 2.00 -31.40
C CYS A 178 14.83 2.83 -30.18
N ALA A 179 15.80 3.47 -29.50
CA ALA A 179 15.58 4.28 -28.31
C ALA A 179 14.49 5.36 -28.48
N PHE A 180 14.27 5.83 -29.72
CA PHE A 180 13.27 6.84 -30.06
C PHE A 180 11.87 6.30 -30.33
N LYS A 181 11.73 5.04 -30.77
CA LYS A 181 10.42 4.47 -31.13
C LYS A 181 9.83 3.58 -30.04
N GLN A 182 10.65 3.04 -29.13
CA GLN A 182 10.27 2.13 -28.04
C GLN A 182 9.30 0.98 -28.45
N THR A 183 9.23 0.65 -29.74
CA THR A 183 8.24 -0.27 -30.32
C THR A 183 8.89 -1.20 -31.33
N PHE A 184 8.35 -2.41 -31.45
CA PHE A 184 8.72 -3.37 -32.49
C PHE A 184 7.94 -3.08 -33.77
N CYS A 185 8.60 -3.17 -34.93
CA CYS A 185 7.91 -3.18 -36.22
C CYS A 185 7.56 -4.62 -36.63
N GLY A 186 6.74 -4.80 -37.66
CA GLY A 186 6.32 -6.14 -38.12
C GLY A 186 7.50 -7.10 -38.39
N ASN A 187 8.59 -6.61 -38.97
CA ASN A 187 9.80 -7.41 -39.19
C ASN A 187 10.50 -7.84 -37.88
N HIS A 188 10.46 -6.99 -36.85
CA HIS A 188 10.96 -7.37 -35.53
C HIS A 188 10.08 -8.46 -34.89
N VAL A 189 8.76 -8.29 -34.95
CA VAL A 189 7.80 -9.29 -34.45
C VAL A 189 7.99 -10.63 -35.16
N TYR A 190 8.16 -10.61 -36.48
CA TYR A 190 8.47 -11.81 -37.28
C TYR A 190 9.72 -12.55 -36.79
N LYS A 191 10.81 -11.82 -36.56
CA LYS A 191 12.06 -12.42 -36.08
C LYS A 191 11.93 -12.98 -34.66
N LEU A 192 11.16 -12.31 -33.80
CA LEU A 192 10.94 -12.71 -32.40
C LEU A 192 9.96 -13.87 -32.24
N LEU A 193 9.11 -14.14 -33.22
CA LEU A 193 8.22 -15.30 -33.23
C LEU A 193 8.84 -16.54 -33.88
N HIS A 194 10.11 -16.49 -34.29
CA HIS A 194 10.81 -17.71 -34.69
C HIS A 194 11.12 -18.61 -33.49
N THR A 195 10.96 -19.92 -33.68
CA THR A 195 11.22 -20.98 -32.69
C THR A 195 12.56 -20.80 -31.97
N ARG A 196 13.64 -20.52 -32.71
CA ARG A 196 14.98 -20.27 -32.13
C ARG A 196 15.02 -19.07 -31.19
N ALA A 197 14.33 -17.97 -31.55
CA ALA A 197 14.28 -16.77 -30.74
C ALA A 197 13.44 -17.01 -29.49
N ILE A 198 12.24 -17.59 -29.66
CA ILE A 198 11.34 -17.98 -28.56
C ILE A 198 12.07 -18.83 -27.54
N ASN A 199 12.68 -19.93 -27.99
CA ASN A 199 13.38 -20.83 -27.08
C ASN A 199 14.49 -20.14 -26.29
N GLU A 200 15.18 -19.16 -26.89
CA GLU A 200 16.28 -18.48 -26.21
C GLU A 200 15.81 -17.37 -25.25
N TYR A 201 14.89 -16.49 -25.64
CA TYR A 201 14.43 -15.45 -24.71
C TYR A 201 13.52 -16.01 -23.62
N MET A 202 12.88 -17.16 -23.85
CA MET A 202 12.11 -17.84 -22.81
C MET A 202 13.00 -18.38 -21.68
N LEU A 203 14.31 -18.59 -21.91
CA LEU A 203 15.27 -18.95 -20.86
C LEU A 203 15.60 -17.79 -19.92
N VAL A 204 15.36 -16.54 -20.34
CA VAL A 204 15.49 -15.37 -19.46
C VAL A 204 14.46 -15.46 -18.33
N PHE A 205 13.32 -16.10 -18.59
CA PHE A 205 12.31 -16.34 -17.59
C PHE A 205 12.57 -17.66 -16.85
N PRO A 206 12.42 -17.65 -15.52
CA PRO A 206 12.59 -18.85 -14.72
C PRO A 206 11.49 -19.89 -15.02
N PRO A 207 11.80 -21.20 -14.91
CA PRO A 207 10.89 -22.27 -15.29
C PRO A 207 9.64 -22.27 -14.41
N THR A 208 8.47 -22.20 -15.06
CA THR A 208 7.14 -22.33 -14.43
C THR A 208 6.17 -22.91 -15.45
N PRO A 209 5.09 -23.61 -15.04
CA PRO A 209 4.09 -24.11 -15.98
C PRO A 209 3.50 -23.01 -16.88
N ASN A 210 3.29 -21.80 -16.35
CA ASN A 210 2.81 -20.67 -17.13
C ASN A 210 3.83 -20.19 -18.18
N ARG A 211 5.14 -20.26 -17.89
CA ARG A 211 6.19 -19.95 -18.88
C ARG A 211 6.08 -20.89 -20.07
N ASP A 212 5.89 -22.18 -19.84
CA ASP A 212 5.85 -23.18 -20.91
C ASP A 212 4.58 -22.99 -21.76
N ARG A 213 3.43 -22.70 -21.14
CA ARG A 213 2.20 -22.30 -21.86
C ARG A 213 2.40 -21.06 -22.73
N ILE A 214 3.06 -20.02 -22.22
CA ILE A 214 3.36 -18.82 -22.99
C ILE A 214 4.30 -19.13 -24.16
N ARG A 215 5.29 -20.02 -23.97
CA ARG A 215 6.18 -20.46 -25.04
C ARG A 215 5.38 -21.13 -26.15
N ASP A 216 4.51 -22.06 -25.80
CA ASP A 216 3.72 -22.83 -26.76
C ASP A 216 2.73 -21.92 -27.52
N LEU A 217 2.13 -20.95 -26.82
CA LEU A 217 1.32 -19.89 -27.43
C LEU A 217 2.12 -19.06 -28.44
N LEU A 218 3.35 -18.65 -28.09
CA LEU A 218 4.19 -17.85 -28.98
C LEU A 218 4.66 -18.64 -30.21
N LEU A 219 4.88 -19.95 -30.07
CA LEU A 219 5.21 -20.83 -31.19
C LEU A 219 4.03 -20.92 -32.16
N ALA A 220 2.83 -21.23 -31.65
CA ALA A 220 1.61 -21.28 -32.45
C ALA A 220 1.35 -19.94 -33.16
N LEU A 221 1.53 -18.81 -32.46
CA LEU A 221 1.40 -17.48 -33.06
C LEU A 221 2.42 -17.25 -34.17
N GLY A 222 3.65 -17.73 -34.01
CA GLY A 222 4.68 -17.64 -35.02
C GLY A 222 4.36 -18.45 -36.28
N ASP A 223 3.71 -19.60 -36.13
CA ASP A 223 3.29 -20.44 -37.26
C ASP A 223 2.10 -19.81 -38.00
N VAL A 224 1.07 -19.37 -37.28
CA VAL A 224 -0.07 -18.62 -37.86
C VAL A 224 0.42 -17.39 -38.64
N MET A 225 1.39 -16.64 -38.08
CA MET A 225 1.87 -15.43 -38.73
C MET A 225 2.66 -15.70 -40.02
N LYS A 226 3.29 -16.88 -40.18
CA LYS A 226 3.93 -17.29 -41.45
C LYS A 226 2.90 -17.57 -42.54
N LEU A 227 1.72 -18.03 -42.16
CA LEU A 227 0.62 -18.35 -43.07
C LEU A 227 -0.21 -17.10 -43.44
N CYS A 228 -0.04 -15.99 -42.71
CA CYS A 228 -0.67 -14.71 -43.04
C CYS A 228 0.08 -13.98 -44.17
N VAL A 229 0.24 -14.63 -45.32
CA VAL A 229 0.83 -14.08 -46.55
C VAL A 229 -0.25 -13.62 -47.53
N SER A 230 0.12 -12.76 -48.49
CA SER A 230 -0.82 -12.22 -49.49
C SER A 230 -1.19 -13.21 -50.60
N SER A 231 -0.66 -14.44 -50.58
CA SER A 231 -0.96 -15.50 -51.54
C SER A 231 -2.11 -16.39 -51.04
N ALA A 232 -2.79 -17.06 -51.97
CA ALA A 232 -3.73 -18.11 -51.62
C ALA A 232 -3.01 -19.24 -50.89
N LEU A 233 -3.57 -19.69 -49.77
CA LEU A 233 -3.08 -20.84 -49.02
C LEU A 233 -3.40 -22.14 -49.76
N THR A 234 -2.48 -23.08 -49.71
CA THR A 234 -2.72 -24.47 -50.13
C THR A 234 -3.62 -25.18 -49.12
N GLU A 235 -4.27 -26.29 -49.51
CA GLU A 235 -5.10 -27.09 -48.59
C GLU A 235 -4.32 -27.51 -47.33
N TYR A 236 -3.06 -27.91 -47.51
CA TYR A 236 -2.16 -28.24 -46.40
C TYR A 236 -1.90 -27.06 -45.46
N GLU A 237 -1.69 -25.85 -45.99
CA GLU A 237 -1.48 -24.64 -45.19
C GLU A 237 -2.76 -24.17 -44.48
N MET A 238 -3.95 -24.49 -45.03
CA MET A 238 -5.23 -24.24 -44.34
C MET A 238 -5.40 -25.16 -43.14
N ASP A 239 -5.05 -26.44 -43.27
CA ASP A 239 -5.09 -27.41 -42.17
C ASP A 239 -4.12 -26.98 -41.05
N GLU A 240 -2.88 -26.59 -41.39
CA GLU A 240 -1.90 -26.07 -40.41
C GLU A 240 -2.39 -24.80 -39.69
N LEU A 241 -3.12 -23.92 -40.39
CA LEU A 241 -3.69 -22.72 -39.81
C LEU A 241 -4.80 -23.06 -38.82
N GLU A 242 -5.69 -23.99 -39.16
CA GLU A 242 -6.80 -24.41 -38.32
C GLU A 242 -6.30 -25.07 -37.03
N ASP A 243 -5.31 -25.98 -37.14
CA ASP A 243 -4.63 -26.59 -36.00
C ASP A 243 -3.97 -25.55 -35.07
N GLY A 244 -3.31 -24.54 -35.66
CA GLY A 244 -2.71 -23.44 -34.90
C GLY A 244 -3.75 -22.59 -34.15
N ILE A 245 -4.92 -22.35 -34.75
CA ILE A 245 -6.01 -21.56 -34.15
C ILE A 245 -6.66 -22.28 -32.96
N VAL A 246 -6.78 -23.61 -33.02
CA VAL A 246 -7.37 -24.42 -31.94
C VAL A 246 -6.63 -24.23 -30.61
N ILE A 247 -5.30 -24.01 -30.65
CA ILE A 247 -4.48 -23.75 -29.45
C ILE A 247 -4.90 -22.47 -28.71
N PHE A 248 -5.51 -21.49 -29.40
CA PHE A 248 -5.98 -20.24 -28.80
C PHE A 248 -7.39 -20.32 -28.19
N SER A 249 -8.12 -21.41 -28.43
CA SER A 249 -9.52 -21.58 -28.01
C SER A 249 -9.71 -22.53 -26.82
N SER A 250 -8.61 -23.09 -26.31
CA SER A 250 -8.52 -23.92 -25.09
C SER A 250 -7.92 -23.17 -23.90
#